data_AF-A0A3B8NFF6-F1
#
_entry.id   AF-A0A3B8NFF6-F1
#
_cell.length_a   1.000
_cell.length_b   1.000
_cell.length_c   1.000
_cell.angle_alpha   90.00
_cell.angle_beta   90.00
_cell.angle_gamma   90.00
#
_symmetry.space_group_name_H-M   'P 1'
#
loop_
_entity.id
_entity.type
_entity.pdbx_description
1 polymer ?
#
loop_
_entity_poly.entity_id
_entity_poly.type
_entity_poly.pdbx_seq_one_letter_code
_entity_poly.pdbx_strand_id
1 'polypeptide(L)' 'MRELVVISGKGGTGKTSITASFAALAKRAVIADCDVDAPDLHLILSPTIMESYDFYSG' A
#
# COMPACT_ATOMS: atom_id res chain seq x y z
N MET A 1 -8.99 -16.31 -7.97
CA MET A 1 -8.45 -15.07 -7.39
C MET A 1 -7.30 -15.46 -6.47
N ARG A 2 -6.21 -14.69 -6.43
CA ARG A 2 -5.09 -14.93 -5.49
C ARG A 2 -4.85 -13.66 -4.71
N GLU A 3 -4.64 -13.79 -3.41
CA GLU A 3 -4.44 -12.68 -2.48
C GLU A 3 -3.12 -12.87 -1.74
N LEU A 4 -2.43 -11.77 -1.48
CA LEU A 4 -1.19 -11.73 -0.74
C LEU A 4 -1.29 -10.59 0.27
N VAL A 5 -1.09 -10.91 1.55
CA VAL A 5 -1.08 -9.94 2.64
C VAL A 5 0.33 -9.86 3.19
N VAL A 6 0.88 -8.64 3.28
CA VAL A 6 2.20 -8.37 3.85
C VAL A 6 2.01 -7.69 5.20
N ILE A 7 2.36 -8.39 6.28
CA ILE A 7 2.23 -7.90 7.67
C ILE A 7 3.58 -7.98 8.41
N SER A 8 3.72 -7.20 9.49
CA SER A 8 4.89 -7.21 10.37
C SER A 8 4.53 -6.56 11.70
N GLY A 9 5.16 -7.00 12.80
CA GLY A 9 4.90 -6.46 14.13
C GLY A 9 5.62 -5.16 14.52
N LYS A 10 6.43 -4.55 13.65
CA LYS A 10 7.17 -3.31 13.98
C LYS A 10 7.26 -2.37 12.76
N GLY A 11 7.34 -1.06 13.01
CA GLY A 11 7.71 -0.07 11.99
C GLY A 11 9.15 -0.24 11.50
N GLY A 12 9.42 0.09 10.23
CA GLY A 12 10.78 0.04 9.65
C GLY A 12 11.29 -1.35 9.25
N THR A 13 10.45 -2.38 9.26
CA THR A 13 10.80 -3.77 8.89
C THR A 13 10.79 -4.04 7.38
N GLY A 14 10.48 -3.04 6.56
CA GLY A 14 10.49 -3.16 5.10
C GLY A 14 9.18 -3.65 4.46
N LYS A 15 8.06 -3.70 5.18
CA LYS A 15 6.73 -4.07 4.64
C LYS A 15 6.37 -3.31 3.37
N THR A 16 6.48 -1.98 3.40
CA THR A 16 6.15 -1.15 2.25
C THR A 16 7.10 -1.43 1.09
N SER A 17 8.41 -1.53 1.35
CA SER A 17 9.41 -1.79 0.33
C SER A 17 9.18 -3.12 -0.41
N ILE A 18 8.85 -4.19 0.33
CA ILE A 18 8.57 -5.49 -0.30
C ILE A 18 7.23 -5.48 -1.03
N THR A 19 6.21 -4.81 -0.47
CA THR A 19 4.89 -4.66 -1.11
C THR A 19 5.01 -3.88 -2.43
N ALA A 20 5.76 -2.77 -2.43
CA ALA A 20 6.04 -1.97 -3.62
C ALA A 20 6.80 -2.77 -4.69
N SER A 21 7.74 -3.62 -4.27
CA SER A 21 8.47 -4.50 -5.20
C SER A 21 7.53 -5.49 -5.90
N PHE A 22 6.58 -6.10 -5.16
CA PHE A 22 5.56 -6.94 -5.77
C PHE A 22 4.62 -6.15 -6.68
N ALA A 23 4.20 -4.96 -6.25
CA ALA A 23 3.37 -4.07 -7.05
C ALA A 23 4.02 -3.71 -8.39
N ALA A 24 5.31 -3.36 -8.40
CA ALA A 24 6.06 -3.04 -9.61
C ALA A 24 6.21 -4.23 -10.58
N LEU A 25 6.27 -5.46 -10.04
CA LEU A 25 6.35 -6.69 -10.84
C LEU A 25 4.98 -7.19 -11.29
N ALA A 26 3.90 -6.75 -10.65
CA ALA A 26 2.56 -7.19 -10.96
C ALA A 26 2.03 -6.51 -12.24
N LYS A 27 1.67 -7.31 -13.25
CA LYS A 27 1.10 -6.79 -14.51
C LYS A 27 -0.35 -6.32 -14.37
N ARG A 28 -1.12 -6.98 -13.49
CA ARG A 28 -2.54 -6.69 -13.21
C ARG A 28 -2.81 -7.03 -11.76
N ALA A 29 -2.75 -6.02 -10.89
CA ALA A 29 -3.05 -6.16 -9.48
C ALA A 29 -3.91 -5.00 -8.99
N VAL A 30 -4.73 -5.30 -8.00
CA VAL A 30 -5.31 -4.30 -7.10
C VAL A 30 -4.39 -4.24 -5.90
N ILE A 31 -4.02 -3.03 -5.50
CA ILE A 31 -3.08 -2.80 -4.41
C ILE A 31 -3.79 -1.88 -3.42
N ALA A 32 -3.71 -2.24 -2.14
CA ALA A 32 -4.22 -1.43 -1.04
C ALA A 32 -3.10 -1.23 -0.04
N ASP A 33 -2.86 0.03 0.33
CA ASP A 33 -2.05 0.38 1.49
C ASP A 33 -2.99 0.46 2.69
N CYS A 34 -2.85 -0.50 3.61
CA CYS A 34 -3.74 -0.64 4.77
C CYS A 34 -3.09 -0.07 6.05
N ASP A 35 -1.99 0.67 5.95
CA ASP A 35 -1.45 1.42 7.08
C ASP A 35 -2.30 2.68 7.31
N VAL A 36 -2.97 2.76 8.46
CA VAL A 36 -3.87 3.87 8.81
C VAL A 36 -3.07 5.09 9.28
N ASP A 37 -1.92 4.87 9.93
CA ASP A 37 -1.16 5.92 10.59
C ASP A 37 -0.21 6.63 9.60
N ALA A 38 0.41 5.87 8.71
CA ALA A 38 1.44 6.38 7.79
C ALA A 38 1.48 5.62 6.45
N PRO A 39 0.44 5.72 5.60
CA PRO A 39 0.45 5.10 4.29
C PRO A 39 1.52 5.74 3.39
N ASP A 40 2.47 4.94 2.92
CA ASP A 40 3.69 5.38 2.25
C ASP A 40 3.87 4.78 0.85
N LEU A 41 2.99 3.86 0.43
CA LEU A 41 3.11 3.20 -0.87
C LEU A 41 2.96 4.16 -2.06
N HIS A 42 2.18 5.23 -1.89
CA HIS A 42 1.99 6.27 -2.89
C HIS A 42 3.29 7.01 -3.26
N LEU A 43 4.28 7.05 -2.35
CA LEU A 43 5.59 7.64 -2.60
C LEU A 43 6.39 6.85 -3.64
N ILE A 44 6.17 5.54 -3.72
CA ILE A 44 6.89 4.65 -4.65
C ILE A 44 6.10 4.48 -5.95
N LEU A 45 4.79 4.29 -5.86
CA LEU A 45 3.95 3.98 -7.03
C LEU A 45 3.57 5.21 -7.86
N SER A 46 3.74 6.44 -7.35
CA SER A 46 3.38 7.69 -8.03
C SER A 46 1.98 7.65 -8.70
N PRO A 47 0.91 7.28 -7.96
CA PRO A 47 -0.41 7.08 -8.55
C PRO A 47 -1.02 8.42 -9.01
N THR A 48 -1.88 8.35 -10.04
CA THR A 48 -2.77 9.46 -10.36
C THR A 48 -4.00 9.37 -9.46
N ILE A 49 -4.27 10.42 -8.69
CA ILE A 49 -5.46 10.48 -7.82
C ILE A 49 -6.69 10.65 -8.71
N MET A 50 -7.59 9.66 -8.70
CA MET A 50 -8.85 9.70 -9.43
C MET A 50 -9.99 10.26 -8.57
N GLU A 51 -10.02 9.87 -7.29
CA GLU A 51 -11.03 10.26 -6.32
C GLU A 51 -10.37 10.48 -4.96
N SER A 52 -10.95 11.35 -4.14
CA SER A 52 -10.52 11.63 -2.77
C SER A 52 -11.75 11.97 -1.93
N TYR A 53 -11.73 11.54 -0.67
CA TYR A 53 -12.83 11.69 0.27
C TYR A 53 -12.26 12.14 1.62
N ASP A 54 -13.01 12.97 2.34
CA ASP A 54 -12.65 13.36 3.70
C ASP A 54 -12.63 12.13 4.63
N PHE A 55 -11.60 12.02 5.46
CA PHE A 55 -11.49 10.97 6.47
C PHE A 55 -12.11 11.44 7.80
N TYR A 56 -12.99 10.60 8.36
CA TYR A 56 -13.64 10.84 9.65
C TYR A 56 -13.33 9.65 10.58
N SER A 57 -12.63 9.91 11.69
CA SER A 57 -12.40 8.94 12.79
C SER A 57 -13.12 9.37 14.06
N GLY A 58 -13.51 8.39 14.90
CA GLY A 58 -14.11 8.62 16.22
C GLY A 58 -13.09 8.60 17.34
#